data_AF-A0A7S3LJ44-F1
#
_entry.id   AF-A0A7S3LJ44-F1
#
_cell.length_a   1.000
_cell.length_b   1.000
_cell.length_c   1.000
_cell.angle_alpha   90.00
_cell.angle_beta   90.00
_cell.angle_gamma   90.00
#
_symmetry.space_group_name_H-M   'P 1'
#
loop_
_entity.id
_entity.type
_entity.pdbx_description
1 polymer ?
#
loop_
_entity_poly.entity_id
_entity_poly.type
_entity_poly.pdbx_seq_one_letter_code
_entity_poly.pdbx_strand_id
1 'polypeptide(L)'
;GELAVGVLLSIAQGLLSTVARPLLLRAIIILIQNPDGLSDSEVNHQGAALAAGISICILVEGLLQAHVKQLLSIKLGSRFLGWTMALIHRKSLAVSEDALSKSGLVENSIIGNDLVRIYEDWRWMCLLPFIVTALIGGIVILGVTLKLSSLVGMAVMASIV
;
A
#
# COMPACT_ATOMS: atom_id res chain seq x y z
N GLY A 1 6.10 13.37 -13.07
CA GLY A 1 4.76 13.21 -12.47
C GLY A 1 4.44 11.81 -11.98
N GLU A 2 5.25 10.77 -12.27
CA GLU A 2 4.89 9.37 -11.94
C GLU A 2 4.81 9.06 -10.44
N LEU A 3 5.65 9.71 -9.62
CA LEU A 3 5.60 9.57 -8.16
C LEU A 3 4.29 10.11 -7.58
N ALA A 4 3.84 11.29 -8.02
CA ALA A 4 2.57 11.87 -7.57
C ALA A 4 1.38 10.96 -7.93
N VAL A 5 1.36 10.44 -9.16
CA VAL A 5 0.31 9.51 -9.61
C VAL A 5 0.36 8.20 -8.79
N GLY A 6 1.54 7.63 -8.58
CA GLY A 6 1.68 6.42 -7.77
C GLY A 6 1.21 6.59 -6.32
N VAL A 7 1.53 7.72 -5.70
CA VAL A 7 1.08 8.06 -4.33
C VAL A 7 -0.44 8.24 -4.29
N LEU A 8 -1.04 8.97 -5.24
CA LEU A 8 -2.49 9.17 -5.29
C LEU A 8 -3.24 7.85 -5.48
N LEU A 9 -2.76 6.98 -6.37
CA LEU A 9 -3.35 5.65 -6.57
C LEU A 9 -3.21 4.77 -5.31
N SER A 10 -2.09 4.90 -4.59
CA SER A 10 -1.85 4.17 -3.35
C SER A 10 -2.78 4.63 -2.22
N ILE A 11 -3.06 5.95 -2.13
CA ILE A 11 -4.06 6.51 -1.22
C ILE A 11 -5.46 5.97 -1.56
N ALA A 12 -5.84 6.02 -2.84
CA ALA A 12 -7.15 5.52 -3.29
C ALA A 12 -7.31 4.02 -2.98
N GLN A 13 -6.27 3.22 -3.21
CA GLN A 13 -6.24 1.80 -2.86
C GLN A 13 -6.44 1.58 -1.35
N GLY A 14 -5.74 2.35 -0.50
CA GLY A 14 -5.85 2.25 0.96
C GLY A 14 -7.25 2.58 1.47
N LEU A 15 -7.88 3.62 0.92
CA LEU A 15 -9.26 3.97 1.26
C LEU A 15 -10.26 2.91 0.80
N LEU A 16 -10.08 2.37 -0.41
CA LEU A 16 -10.96 1.34 -0.95
C LEU A 16 -10.92 0.06 -0.09
N SER A 17 -9.71 -0.37 0.32
CA SER A 17 -9.53 -1.60 1.08
C SER A 17 -9.99 -1.48 2.54
N THR A 18 -9.76 -0.34 3.19
CA THR A 18 -10.02 -0.17 4.63
C THR A 18 -11.32 0.52 4.97
N VAL A 19 -11.91 1.29 4.06
CA VAL A 19 -13.17 2.01 4.29
C VAL A 19 -14.30 1.37 3.49
N ALA A 20 -14.17 1.29 2.16
CA ALA A 20 -15.27 0.84 1.31
C ALA A 20 -15.65 -0.62 1.57
N ARG A 21 -14.67 -1.52 1.67
CA ARG A 21 -14.93 -2.96 1.87
C ARG A 21 -15.64 -3.25 3.21
N PRO A 22 -15.20 -2.76 4.38
CA PRO A 22 -15.94 -2.96 5.63
C PRO A 22 -17.34 -2.33 5.63
N LEU A 23 -17.52 -1.17 5.00
CA LEU A 23 -18.83 -0.52 4.91
C LEU A 23 -19.82 -1.33 4.06
N LEU A 24 -19.38 -1.84 2.90
CA LEU A 24 -20.20 -2.70 2.05
C LEU A 24 -20.56 -4.01 2.76
N LEU A 25 -19.60 -4.62 3.46
CA LEU A 25 -19.85 -5.83 4.23
C LEU A 25 -20.85 -5.58 5.38
N ARG A 26 -20.74 -4.44 6.07
CA ARG A 26 -21.71 -4.01 7.09
C ARG A 26 -23.11 -3.82 6.49
N ALA A 27 -23.22 -3.22 5.31
CA ALA A 27 -24.50 -3.02 4.64
C ALA A 27 -25.19 -4.36 4.32
N ILE A 28 -24.44 -5.36 3.85
CA ILE A 28 -24.96 -6.72 3.61
C ILE A 28 -25.46 -7.35 4.93
N ILE A 29 -24.69 -7.24 6.01
CA ILE A 29 -25.10 -7.80 7.31
C ILE A 29 -26.40 -7.16 7.80
N ILE A 30 -26.54 -5.84 7.68
CA ILE A 30 -27.75 -5.12 8.10
C ILE A 30 -28.97 -5.55 7.26
N LEU A 31 -28.79 -5.70 5.94
CA LEU A 31 -29.84 -6.16 5.03
C LEU A 31 -30.34 -7.57 5.39
N ILE A 32 -29.44 -8.45 5.82
CA ILE A 32 -29.79 -9.81 6.26
C ILE A 32 -30.47 -9.80 7.65
N GLN A 33 -30.04 -8.91 8.55
CA GLN A 33 -30.52 -8.87 9.94
C GLN A 33 -31.89 -8.20 10.12
N ASN A 34 -32.24 -7.21 9.30
CA ASN A 34 -33.52 -6.50 9.37
C ASN A 34 -34.21 -6.49 7.99
N PRO A 35 -34.85 -7.60 7.58
CA PRO A 35 -35.62 -7.65 6.34
C PRO A 35 -36.98 -6.91 6.44
N ASP A 36 -37.29 -6.30 7.58
CA ASP A 36 -38.60 -5.72 7.89
C ASP A 36 -39.00 -4.63 6.88
N GLY A 37 -39.96 -4.97 6.01
CA GLY A 37 -40.59 -4.06 5.06
C GLY A 37 -40.21 -4.23 3.59
N LEU A 38 -39.33 -5.18 3.24
CA LEU A 38 -38.96 -5.50 1.85
C LEU A 38 -39.54 -6.86 1.44
N SER A 39 -40.02 -6.98 0.20
CA SER A 39 -40.41 -8.30 -0.33
C SER A 39 -39.18 -9.19 -0.54
N ASP A 40 -39.34 -10.52 -0.43
CA ASP A 40 -38.24 -11.50 -0.63
C ASP A 40 -37.48 -11.30 -1.95
N SER A 41 -38.17 -10.80 -2.99
CA SER A 41 -37.55 -10.49 -4.27
C SER A 41 -36.66 -9.23 -4.24
N GLU A 42 -36.99 -8.23 -3.43
CA GLU A 42 -36.23 -6.98 -3.30
C GLU A 42 -34.98 -7.17 -2.45
N VAL A 43 -35.08 -7.96 -1.38
CA VAL A 43 -33.93 -8.35 -0.55
C VAL A 43 -32.90 -9.10 -1.40
N ASN A 44 -33.34 -10.03 -2.25
CA ASN A 44 -32.46 -10.75 -3.16
C ASN A 44 -31.80 -9.84 -4.21
N HIS A 45 -32.55 -8.90 -4.80
CA HIS A 45 -31.98 -7.98 -5.80
C HIS A 45 -30.96 -7.02 -5.18
N GLN A 46 -31.27 -6.45 -4.01
CA GLN A 46 -30.37 -5.55 -3.28
C GLN A 46 -29.15 -6.29 -2.73
N GLY A 47 -29.32 -7.50 -2.21
CA GLY A 47 -28.21 -8.35 -1.76
C GLY A 47 -27.26 -8.73 -2.89
N ALA A 48 -27.81 -9.11 -4.06
CA ALA A 48 -27.01 -9.38 -5.25
C ALA A 48 -26.25 -8.13 -5.74
N ALA A 49 -26.88 -6.96 -5.71
CA ALA A 49 -26.24 -5.70 -6.08
C ALA A 49 -25.06 -5.33 -5.14
N LEU A 50 -25.24 -5.49 -3.82
CA LEU A 50 -24.17 -5.24 -2.84
C LEU A 50 -23.02 -6.25 -2.97
N ALA A 51 -23.32 -7.53 -3.21
CA ALA A 51 -22.30 -8.56 -3.44
C ALA A 51 -21.51 -8.31 -4.75
N ALA A 52 -22.19 -7.87 -5.81
CA ALA A 52 -21.54 -7.42 -7.03
C ALA A 52 -20.65 -6.20 -6.77
N GLY A 53 -21.11 -5.25 -5.95
CA GLY A 53 -20.33 -4.09 -5.51
C GLY A 53 -19.04 -4.47 -4.79
N ILE A 54 -19.08 -5.46 -3.89
CA ILE A 54 -17.87 -5.98 -3.23
C ILE A 54 -16.91 -6.62 -4.25
N SER A 55 -17.45 -7.41 -5.18
CA SER A 55 -16.64 -8.08 -6.20
C SER A 55 -15.90 -7.06 -7.08
N ILE A 56 -16.59 -6.01 -7.51
CA ILE A 56 -16.01 -4.89 -8.27
C ILE A 56 -14.97 -4.16 -7.42
N CYS A 57 -15.27 -3.89 -6.15
CA CYS A 57 -14.35 -3.23 -5.22
C CYS A 57 -13.03 -4.01 -5.08
N ILE A 58 -13.09 -5.33 -4.92
CA ILE A 58 -11.90 -6.20 -4.82
C ILE A 58 -11.11 -6.19 -6.13
N LEU A 59 -11.81 -6.24 -7.28
CA LEU A 59 -11.16 -6.23 -8.59
C LEU A 59 -10.43 -4.90 -8.85
N VAL A 60 -11.08 -3.77 -8.56
CA VAL A 60 -10.48 -2.43 -8.69
C VAL A 60 -9.30 -2.27 -7.74
N GLU A 61 -9.40 -2.77 -6.50
CA GLU A 61 -8.28 -2.77 -5.55
C GLU A 61 -7.08 -3.56 -6.09
N GLY A 62 -7.31 -4.75 -6.65
CA GLY A 62 -6.26 -5.56 -7.26
C GLY A 62 -5.57 -4.85 -8.43
N LEU A 63 -6.35 -4.18 -9.28
CA LEU A 63 -5.83 -3.39 -10.40
C LEU A 63 -5.00 -2.19 -9.91
N LEU A 64 -5.49 -1.46 -8.90
CA LEU A 64 -4.78 -0.33 -8.30
C LEU A 64 -3.46 -0.80 -7.66
N GLN A 65 -3.50 -1.89 -6.89
CA GLN A 65 -2.30 -2.44 -6.25
C GLN A 65 -1.23 -2.85 -7.27
N ALA A 66 -1.64 -3.48 -8.37
CA ALA A 66 -0.73 -3.84 -9.46
C ALA A 66 -0.10 -2.58 -10.10
N HIS A 67 -0.90 -1.55 -10.36
CA HIS A 67 -0.41 -0.29 -10.95
C HIS A 67 0.54 0.47 -10.02
N VAL A 68 0.23 0.55 -8.72
CA VAL A 68 1.08 1.19 -7.71
C VAL A 68 2.43 0.49 -7.62
N LYS A 69 2.45 -0.85 -7.57
CA LYS A 69 3.70 -1.62 -7.58
C LYS A 69 4.50 -1.39 -8.86
N GLN A 70 3.84 -1.39 -10.02
CA GLN A 70 4.53 -1.15 -11.29
C GLN A 70 5.14 0.25 -11.39
N LEU A 71 4.44 1.28 -10.92
CA LEU A 71 4.89 2.67 -10.96
C LEU A 71 5.97 2.96 -9.92
N LEU A 72 5.69 2.70 -8.64
CA LEU A 72 6.56 3.08 -7.53
C LEU A 72 7.74 2.12 -7.35
N SER A 73 7.50 0.81 -7.43
CA SER A 73 8.56 -0.17 -7.18
C SER A 73 9.44 -0.38 -8.41
N ILE A 74 8.82 -0.64 -9.57
CA ILE A 74 9.59 -1.03 -10.76
C ILE A 74 10.08 0.20 -11.53
N LYS A 75 9.19 1.04 -12.06
CA LYS A 75 9.62 2.17 -12.90
C LYS A 75 10.49 3.18 -12.15
N LEU A 76 10.05 3.62 -10.97
CA LEU A 76 10.79 4.60 -10.18
C LEU A 76 12.05 3.98 -9.55
N GLY A 77 11.95 2.75 -9.00
CA GLY A 77 13.09 2.05 -8.42
C GLY A 77 14.20 1.77 -9.44
N SER A 78 13.87 1.31 -10.65
CA SER A 78 14.87 1.07 -11.70
C SER A 78 15.52 2.35 -12.20
N ARG A 79 14.76 3.46 -12.29
CA ARG A 79 15.34 4.77 -12.63
C ARG A 79 16.28 5.29 -11.54
N PHE A 80 15.88 5.12 -10.28
CA PHE A 80 16.72 5.49 -9.14
C PHE A 80 18.02 4.68 -9.12
N LEU A 81 17.93 3.36 -9.31
CA LEU A 81 19.09 2.47 -9.37
C LEU A 81 20.04 2.88 -10.50
N GLY A 82 19.51 3.11 -11.71
CA GLY A 82 20.31 3.53 -12.86
C GLY A 82 20.99 4.88 -12.65
N TRP A 83 20.30 5.85 -12.04
CA TRP A 83 20.85 7.16 -11.73
C TRP A 83 21.96 7.07 -10.68
N THR A 84 21.72 6.34 -9.58
CA THR A 84 22.70 6.18 -8.50
C THR A 84 23.93 5.41 -8.96
N MET A 85 23.76 4.35 -9.76
CA MET A 85 24.88 3.61 -10.35
C MET A 85 25.75 4.52 -11.23
N ALA A 86 25.13 5.37 -12.07
CA ALA A 86 25.86 6.32 -12.90
C ALA A 86 26.61 7.38 -12.06
N LEU A 87 26.02 7.83 -10.95
CA LEU A 87 26.68 8.77 -10.03
C LEU A 87 27.87 8.15 -9.31
N ILE A 88 27.73 6.91 -8.82
CA ILE A 88 28.81 6.17 -8.17
C ILE A 88 29.97 5.97 -9.13
N HIS A 89 29.69 5.52 -10.35
CA HIS A 89 30.74 5.32 -11.37
C HIS A 89 31.39 6.65 -11.80
N ARG A 90 30.66 7.77 -11.85
CA ARG A 90 31.27 9.08 -12.12
C ARG A 90 32.16 9.54 -10.96
N LYS A 91 31.77 9.22 -9.73
CA LYS A 91 32.54 9.58 -8.54
C LYS A 91 33.78 8.70 -8.39
N SER A 92 33.70 7.40 -8.69
CA SER A 92 34.85 6.48 -8.64
C SER A 92 35.99 6.95 -9.55
N LEU A 93 35.66 7.43 -10.75
CA LEU A 93 36.64 8.00 -11.69
C LEU A 93 37.32 9.29 -11.21
N ALA A 94 36.74 10.01 -10.26
CA ALA A 94 37.25 11.29 -9.76
C ALA A 94 37.95 11.18 -8.39
N VAL A 95 37.98 9.99 -7.78
CA VAL A 95 38.59 9.75 -6.47
C VAL A 95 40.05 9.34 -6.67
N SER A 96 40.97 9.90 -5.87
CA SER A 96 42.38 9.51 -5.92
C SER A 96 42.59 8.11 -5.35
N GLU A 97 43.55 7.37 -5.91
CA GLU A 97 43.89 6.02 -5.48
C GLU A 97 44.25 5.94 -3.98
N ASP A 98 44.85 7.01 -3.44
CA ASP A 98 45.24 7.10 -2.03
C ASP A 98 44.04 7.23 -1.07
N ALA A 99 42.93 7.79 -1.53
CA ALA A 99 41.68 7.81 -0.76
C ALA A 99 40.92 6.47 -0.89
N LEU A 100 41.01 5.81 -2.04
CA LEU A 100 40.39 4.51 -2.28
C LEU A 100 41.04 3.42 -1.42
N SER A 101 42.38 3.36 -1.39
CA SER A 101 43.14 2.39 -0.60
C SER A 101 42.89 2.51 0.91
N LYS A 102 42.73 3.74 1.43
CA LYS A 102 42.37 4.02 2.82
C LYS A 102 40.93 3.66 3.16
N SER A 103 40.03 3.71 2.19
CA SER A 103 38.61 3.41 2.41
C SER A 103 38.31 1.91 2.46
N GLY A 104 39.16 1.07 1.87
CA GLY A 104 38.91 -0.37 1.73
C GLY A 104 37.65 -0.70 0.90
N LEU A 105 37.05 0.29 0.26
CA LEU A 105 35.82 0.14 -0.51
C LEU A 105 36.15 -0.36 -1.92
N VAL A 106 35.54 -1.48 -2.28
CA VAL A 106 35.56 -2.00 -3.64
C VAL A 106 34.30 -1.51 -4.34
N GLU A 107 34.45 -0.71 -5.40
CA GLU A 107 33.33 -0.15 -6.19
C GLU A 107 32.32 -1.24 -6.60
N ASN A 108 32.82 -2.40 -7.04
CA ASN A 108 32.00 -3.54 -7.40
C ASN A 108 31.16 -4.07 -6.24
N SER A 109 31.63 -3.96 -4.98
CA SER A 109 30.86 -4.39 -3.81
C SER A 109 29.73 -3.41 -3.49
N ILE A 110 29.97 -2.11 -3.61
CA ILE A 110 28.93 -1.09 -3.38
C ILE A 110 27.82 -1.25 -4.42
N ILE A 111 28.19 -1.43 -5.69
CA ILE A 111 27.23 -1.58 -6.78
C ILE A 111 26.53 -2.94 -6.72
N GLY A 112 27.27 -4.02 -6.46
CA GLY A 112 26.73 -5.38 -6.51
C GLY A 112 25.94 -5.80 -5.28
N ASN A 113 26.31 -5.33 -4.09
CA ASN A 113 25.68 -5.74 -2.84
C ASN A 113 24.75 -4.63 -2.29
N ASP A 114 25.28 -3.43 -2.08
CA ASP A 114 24.56 -2.39 -1.34
C ASP A 114 23.44 -1.77 -2.17
N LEU A 115 23.71 -1.46 -3.45
CA LEU A 115 22.70 -0.90 -4.34
C LEU A 115 21.56 -1.88 -4.65
N VAL A 116 21.88 -3.17 -4.80
CA VAL A 116 20.87 -4.22 -5.01
C VAL A 116 19.98 -4.33 -3.78
N ARG A 117 20.58 -4.34 -2.58
CA ARG A 117 19.83 -4.37 -1.32
C ARG A 117 18.90 -3.15 -1.17
N ILE A 118 19.39 -1.95 -1.48
CA ILE A 118 18.57 -0.73 -1.48
C ILE A 118 17.39 -0.86 -2.46
N TYR A 119 17.63 -1.43 -3.65
CA TYR A 119 16.57 -1.65 -4.63
C TYR A 119 15.54 -2.71 -4.18
N GLU A 120 15.97 -3.74 -3.45
CA GLU A 120 15.06 -4.73 -2.85
C GLU A 120 14.22 -4.12 -1.73
N ASP A 121 14.85 -3.38 -0.81
CA ASP A 121 14.17 -2.67 0.28
C ASP A 121 13.18 -1.62 -0.26
N TRP A 122 13.54 -0.97 -1.37
CA TRP A 122 12.66 -0.03 -2.06
C TRP A 122 11.31 -0.64 -2.44
N ARG A 123 11.26 -1.91 -2.84
CA ARG A 123 10.00 -2.58 -3.23
C ARG A 123 9.00 -2.62 -2.08
N TRP A 124 9.50 -2.78 -0.85
CA TRP A 124 8.67 -2.78 0.36
C TRP A 124 8.29 -1.36 0.78
N MET A 125 9.21 -0.40 0.68
CA MET A 125 8.93 1.00 0.99
C MET A 125 7.84 1.61 0.09
N CYS A 126 7.65 1.09 -1.13
CA CYS A 126 6.57 1.52 -2.02
C CYS A 126 5.16 1.30 -1.46
N LEU A 127 5.00 0.42 -0.47
CA LEU A 127 3.72 0.17 0.20
C LEU A 127 3.43 1.17 1.32
N LEU A 128 4.39 2.01 1.70
CA LEU A 128 4.24 2.95 2.82
C LEU A 128 3.04 3.90 2.67
N PRO A 129 2.78 4.53 1.51
CA PRO A 129 1.61 5.41 1.36
C PRO A 129 0.28 4.67 1.55
N PHE A 130 0.20 3.44 1.05
CA PHE A 130 -0.94 2.55 1.27
C PHE A 130 -1.11 2.20 2.75
N ILE A 131 -0.03 1.85 3.46
CA ILE A 131 -0.09 1.48 4.89
C ILE A 131 -0.59 2.66 5.72
N VAL A 132 -0.07 3.86 5.50
CA VAL A 132 -0.49 5.07 6.25
C VAL A 132 -1.97 5.35 6.04
N THR A 133 -2.44 5.30 4.79
CA THR A 133 -3.84 5.57 4.47
C THR A 133 -4.77 4.49 4.97
N ALA A 134 -4.37 3.22 4.87
CA ALA A 134 -5.08 2.08 5.41
C ALA A 134 -5.20 2.15 6.94
N LEU A 135 -4.14 2.55 7.64
CA LEU A 135 -4.15 2.70 9.09
C LEU A 135 -5.12 3.80 9.53
N ILE A 136 -5.02 4.99 8.92
CA ILE A 136 -5.91 6.12 9.23
C ILE A 136 -7.36 5.76 8.90
N GLY A 137 -7.61 5.22 7.71
CA GLY A 137 -8.96 4.79 7.28
C GLY A 137 -9.55 3.73 8.21
N GLY A 138 -8.75 2.74 8.62
CA GLY A 138 -9.14 1.70 9.55
C GLY A 138 -9.52 2.23 10.93
N ILE A 139 -8.70 3.12 11.51
CA ILE A 139 -9.00 3.76 12.81
C ILE A 139 -10.32 4.53 12.74
N VAL A 140 -10.51 5.33 11.68
CA VAL A 140 -11.73 6.13 11.50
C VAL A 140 -12.96 5.22 11.37
N ILE A 141 -12.90 4.17 10.55
CA ILE A 141 -14.07 3.32 10.30
C ILE A 141 -14.45 2.46 11.51
N LEU A 142 -13.45 2.00 12.26
CA LEU A 142 -13.65 1.27 13.52
C LEU A 142 -14.28 2.19 14.57
N GLY A 143 -13.79 3.42 14.70
CA GLY A 143 -14.37 4.42 15.60
C GLY A 143 -15.84 4.73 15.28
N VAL A 144 -16.18 4.89 13.99
CA VAL A 144 -17.55 5.17 13.56
C VAL A 144 -18.47 3.96 13.74
N THR A 145 -17.99 2.76 13.46
CA THR A 145 -18.82 1.54 13.43
C THR A 145 -19.04 0.95 14.82
N LEU A 146 -18.00 0.92 15.66
CA LEU A 146 -17.97 0.20 16.94
C LEU A 146 -17.86 1.14 18.17
N LYS A 147 -17.64 2.45 17.97
CA LYS A 147 -17.53 3.46 19.04
C LYS A 147 -16.52 3.04 20.11
N LEU A 148 -16.89 3.11 21.40
CA LEU A 148 -16.02 2.83 22.56
C LEU A 148 -15.43 1.43 22.56
N SER A 149 -16.14 0.43 22.01
CA SER A 149 -15.64 -0.95 21.92
C SER A 149 -14.43 -1.09 21.00
N SER A 150 -14.24 -0.16 20.04
CA SER A 150 -13.06 -0.14 19.16
C SER A 150 -11.76 0.21 19.90
N LEU A 151 -11.83 1.03 20.96
CA LEU A 151 -10.64 1.49 21.70
C LEU A 151 -9.94 0.33 22.41
N VAL A 152 -10.72 -0.61 22.96
CA VAL A 152 -10.18 -1.80 23.62
C VAL A 152 -9.44 -2.69 22.61
N GLY A 153 -10.03 -2.90 21.44
CA GLY A 153 -9.38 -3.67 20.36
C GLY A 153 -8.08 -3.01 19.86
N MET A 154 -8.08 -1.69 19.70
CA MET A 154 -6.88 -0.93 19.31
C MET A 154 -5.78 -1.00 20.39
N ALA A 155 -6.15 -0.90 21.67
CA ALA A 155 -5.21 -1.00 22.78
C ALA A 155 -4.54 -2.38 22.84
N VAL A 156 -5.31 -3.46 22.62
CA VAL A 156 -4.78 -4.83 22.57
C VAL A 156 -3.80 -4.98 21.40
N MET A 157 -4.14 -4.52 20.20
CA MET A 157 -3.20 -4.57 19.07
C MET A 157 -1.91 -3.82 19.35
N ALA A 158 -1.97 -2.66 19.99
CA ALA A 158 -0.78 -1.88 20.35
C ALA A 158 0.09 -2.54 21.43
N SER A 159 -0.48 -3.41 22.27
CA SER A 159 0.24 -4.10 23.34
C SER A 159 0.91 -5.42 22.93
N ILE A 160 0.49 -6.01 21.80
CA ILE A 160 1.07 -7.26 21.27
C ILE A 160 2.23 -6.96 20.31
N VAL A 161 2.26 -5.77 19.73
CA VAL A 161 3.35 -5.23 18.90
C VAL A 161 4.49 -4.75 19.80
#